data_AF-A0A8H3NUJ2-F1
#
_entry.id   AF-A0A8H3NUJ2-F1
#
_cell.length_a   1.000
_cell.length_b   1.000
_cell.length_c   1.000
_cell.angle_alpha   90.00
_cell.angle_beta   90.00
_cell.angle_gamma   90.00
#
_symmetry.space_group_name_H-M   'P 1'
#
loop_
_entity.id
_entity.type
_entity.pdbx_description
1 polymer ?
#
loop_
_entity_poly.entity_id
_entity_poly.type
_entity_poly.pdbx_seq_one_letter_code
_entity_poly.pdbx_strand_id
1 'polypeptide(L)'
;MTRFQTPRHDYYEILNLPFTTPPTALSKQQLKVAYHKALLKHHPDKATSIATTPAPTHNTKTAQRPSSDRSADASPTFTIDEITAAYRTLSDPGLRAEYDRVLRLERVTAGKGEKSGATAFHTGLEVVDLEDLVCEETGDAEGLLCWYRGCRCGDEMGFMVTELDLEKEAEHGEVVIGCRGCSLWMKILFAMEEGDG
;
A
#
# COMPACT_ATOMS: atom_id res chain seq x y z
N MET A 1 10.69 16.00 -15.24
CA MET A 1 10.63 14.57 -14.92
C MET A 1 11.39 14.31 -13.64
N THR A 2 10.76 14.58 -12.50
CA THR A 2 11.31 14.23 -11.18
C THR A 2 11.20 12.73 -10.99
N ARG A 3 12.34 12.03 -11.00
CA ARG A 3 12.41 10.65 -10.53
C ARG A 3 12.10 10.65 -9.05
N PHE A 4 10.94 10.14 -8.66
CA PHE A 4 10.75 9.68 -7.29
C PHE A 4 11.76 8.55 -7.08
N GLN A 5 12.78 8.79 -6.25
CA GLN A 5 13.56 7.69 -5.71
C GLN A 5 12.61 6.93 -4.79
N THR A 6 12.16 5.75 -5.21
CA THR A 6 11.51 4.82 -4.29
C THR A 6 12.51 4.58 -3.16
N PRO A 7 12.20 4.98 -1.90
CA PRO A 7 13.12 4.71 -0.82
C PRO A 7 13.24 3.20 -0.65
N ARG A 8 14.34 2.72 -0.07
CA ARG A 8 14.54 1.30 0.23
C ARG A 8 13.50 0.74 1.22
N HIS A 9 12.70 1.61 1.83
CA HIS A 9 11.74 1.35 2.88
C HIS A 9 10.45 2.15 2.62
N ASP A 10 9.29 1.56 2.90
CA ASP A 10 7.99 2.19 2.67
C ASP A 10 7.80 3.42 3.58
N TYR A 11 7.08 4.46 3.16
CA TYR A 11 6.80 5.63 4.00
C TYR A 11 6.08 5.27 5.32
N TYR A 12 5.35 4.16 5.33
CA TYR A 12 4.77 3.56 6.53
C TYR A 12 5.85 3.01 7.48
N GLU A 13 6.86 2.33 6.96
CA GLU A 13 7.99 1.81 7.73
C GLU A 13 8.82 2.96 8.34
N ILE A 14 9.09 4.01 7.56
CA ILE A 14 9.86 5.20 7.98
C ILE A 14 9.23 5.90 9.19
N LEU A 15 7.90 5.96 9.25
CA LEU A 15 7.15 6.52 10.38
C LEU A 15 6.74 5.47 11.43
N ASN A 16 7.12 4.20 11.24
CA ASN A 16 6.75 3.06 12.07
C ASN A 16 5.22 2.95 12.27
N LEU A 17 4.50 3.06 11.17
CA LEU A 17 3.05 2.95 11.06
C LEU A 17 2.68 1.65 10.34
N PRO A 18 1.58 0.97 10.73
CA PRO A 18 1.16 -0.24 10.04
C PRO A 18 0.54 0.10 8.67
N PHE A 19 1.10 -0.46 7.60
CA PHE A 19 0.40 -0.54 6.32
C PHE A 19 -0.54 -1.74 6.37
N THR A 20 -1.79 -1.50 6.71
CA THR A 20 -2.85 -2.52 6.73
C THR A 20 -3.67 -2.49 5.45
N THR A 21 -4.30 -3.61 5.14
CA THR A 21 -5.36 -3.77 4.14
C THR A 21 -6.56 -4.34 4.89
N PRO A 22 -7.64 -3.57 5.15
CA PRO A 22 -7.91 -2.22 4.62
C PRO A 22 -6.99 -1.13 5.15
N PRO A 23 -6.83 0.00 4.43
CA PRO A 23 -6.02 1.14 4.89
C PRO A 23 -6.58 1.69 6.21
N THR A 24 -5.84 1.53 7.31
CA THR A 24 -6.24 2.12 8.60
C THR A 24 -6.44 3.63 8.44
N ALA A 25 -7.57 4.14 8.96
CA ALA A 25 -7.84 5.56 9.06
C ALA A 25 -6.81 6.20 10.01
N LEU A 26 -5.81 6.87 9.46
CA LEU A 26 -4.76 7.55 10.22
C LEU A 26 -5.15 9.02 10.37
N SER A 27 -5.42 9.42 11.61
CA SER A 27 -5.68 10.83 11.92
C SER A 27 -4.41 11.68 11.74
N LYS A 28 -4.60 12.97 11.43
CA LYS A 28 -3.51 13.95 11.39
C LYS A 28 -2.73 14.04 12.71
N GLN A 29 -3.36 13.70 13.84
CA GLN A 29 -2.69 13.63 15.15
C GLN A 29 -1.75 12.42 15.25
N GLN A 30 -2.20 11.21 14.85
CA GLN A 30 -1.34 10.01 14.83
C GLN A 30 -0.13 10.20 13.91
N LEU A 31 -0.32 10.78 12.72
CA LEU A 31 0.77 11.07 11.79
C LEU A 31 1.80 12.06 12.37
N LYS A 32 1.35 13.10 13.08
CA LYS A 32 2.25 14.04 13.78
C LYS A 32 3.02 13.38 14.92
N VAL A 33 2.37 12.53 15.71
CA VAL A 33 3.02 11.77 16.79
C VAL A 33 4.07 10.80 16.23
N ALA A 34 3.77 10.11 15.13
CA ALA A 34 4.71 9.23 14.43
C ALA A 34 5.91 10.01 13.87
N TYR A 35 5.66 11.15 13.21
CA TYR A 35 6.70 12.07 12.72
C TYR A 35 7.64 12.56 13.84
N HIS A 36 7.10 13.02 14.98
CA HIS A 36 7.93 13.45 16.12
C HIS A 36 8.74 12.28 16.71
N LYS A 37 8.15 11.09 16.82
CA LYS A 37 8.87 9.89 17.29
C LYS A 37 10.00 9.48 16.35
N ALA A 38 9.78 9.52 15.03
CA ALA A 38 10.79 9.21 14.03
C ALA A 38 11.96 10.21 14.10
N LEU A 39 11.68 11.52 14.15
CA LEU A 39 12.71 12.55 14.32
C LEU A 39 13.54 12.36 15.59
N LEU A 40 12.90 12.04 16.73
CA LEU A 40 13.61 11.79 17.99
C LEU A 40 14.43 10.49 17.98
N LYS A 41 13.96 9.45 17.28
CA LYS A 41 14.69 8.17 17.13
C LYS A 41 15.92 8.33 16.23
N HIS A 42 15.82 9.15 15.18
CA HIS A 42 16.82 9.28 14.12
C HIS A 42 17.58 10.62 14.12
N HIS A 43 17.53 11.39 15.21
CA HIS A 43 18.25 12.66 15.32
C HIS A 43 19.78 12.44 15.26
N PRO A 44 20.54 13.15 14.40
CA PRO A 44 21.98 12.90 14.19
C PRO A 44 22.83 13.10 15.46
N ASP A 45 22.37 13.93 16.39
CA ASP A 45 23.03 14.20 17.68
C ASP A 45 23.10 12.94 18.59
N LYS A 46 22.15 12.02 18.42
CA LYS A 46 22.11 10.76 19.19
C LYS A 46 22.99 9.65 18.58
N ALA A 47 23.24 9.70 17.27
CA ALA A 47 24.21 8.81 16.61
C ALA A 47 25.65 9.11 17.05
N THR A 48 25.96 10.39 17.31
CA THR A 48 27.29 10.84 17.78
C THR A 48 27.54 10.49 19.26
N SER A 49 26.49 10.43 20.07
CA SER A 49 26.57 10.16 21.52
C SER A 49 27.06 8.74 21.91
N ILE A 50 27.26 7.82 20.96
CA ILE A 50 27.85 6.48 21.23
C ILE A 50 29.38 6.49 21.11
N ALA A 51 29.99 7.55 20.57
CA ALA A 51 31.42 7.63 20.31
C ALA A 51 32.28 8.14 21.50
N THR A 52 31.68 8.47 22.65
CA THR A 52 32.38 9.21 23.72
C THR A 52 32.17 8.62 25.13
N THR A 53 32.95 7.57 25.45
CA THR A 53 33.29 7.21 26.84
C THR A 53 34.80 7.27 27.05
N PRO A 54 35.32 7.96 28.08
CA PRO A 54 36.76 8.21 28.23
C PRO A 54 37.52 7.19 29.10
N ALA A 55 38.83 7.10 28.82
CA ALA A 55 39.93 6.59 29.67
C ALA A 55 40.05 5.05 29.87
N PRO A 56 41.25 4.51 30.26
CA PRO A 56 42.53 5.18 30.48
C PRO A 56 43.72 4.63 29.66
N THR A 57 44.88 5.28 29.81
CA THR A 57 46.17 4.97 29.19
C THR A 57 46.87 3.75 29.83
N HIS A 58 47.18 2.68 29.07
CA HIS A 58 48.56 2.14 28.98
C HIS A 58 48.74 0.99 27.95
N ASN A 59 49.59 1.25 26.97
CA ASN A 59 50.66 0.43 26.37
C ASN A 59 50.64 -1.14 26.33
N THR A 60 51.27 -1.64 25.25
CA THR A 60 51.85 -2.99 24.98
C THR A 60 51.05 -4.04 24.18
N LYS A 61 51.80 -4.76 23.34
CA LYS A 61 51.39 -5.79 22.39
C LYS A 61 50.80 -7.02 23.10
N THR A 62 49.82 -7.68 22.49
CA THR A 62 49.92 -9.06 21.94
C THR A 62 48.62 -9.38 21.18
N ALA A 63 48.65 -10.37 20.28
CA ALA A 63 47.55 -10.74 19.41
C ALA A 63 46.25 -11.12 20.15
N GLN A 64 45.12 -10.63 19.67
CA GLN A 64 43.88 -11.42 19.55
C GLN A 64 42.88 -10.74 18.60
N ARG A 65 42.18 -11.59 17.85
CA ARG A 65 41.09 -11.25 16.94
C ARG A 65 39.78 -11.39 17.73
N PRO A 66 38.90 -10.36 17.75
CA PRO A 66 37.47 -10.57 17.89
C PRO A 66 36.80 -10.20 16.57
N SER A 67 36.28 -11.17 15.82
CA SER A 67 34.89 -11.61 15.99
C SER A 67 33.93 -10.52 15.55
N SER A 68 33.68 -10.49 14.24
CA SER A 68 32.59 -9.79 13.59
C SER A 68 31.26 -10.45 13.96
N ASP A 69 30.85 -10.30 15.21
CA ASP A 69 29.56 -10.78 15.69
C ASP A 69 28.98 -9.85 16.76
N ARG A 70 28.18 -8.88 16.29
CA ARG A 70 27.13 -8.21 17.05
C ARG A 70 25.93 -7.96 16.14
N SER A 71 25.31 -9.06 15.73
CA SER A 71 23.95 -9.05 15.17
C SER A 71 22.95 -8.78 16.29
N ALA A 72 22.66 -7.50 16.57
CA ALA A 72 21.57 -7.09 17.47
C ALA A 72 21.02 -5.70 17.08
N ASP A 73 19.77 -5.68 16.60
CA ASP A 73 18.95 -4.49 16.31
C ASP A 73 19.59 -3.41 15.42
N ALA A 74 19.88 -3.76 14.17
CA ALA A 74 20.10 -2.80 13.10
C ALA A 74 18.77 -2.19 12.61
N SER A 75 18.05 -1.51 13.50
CA SER A 75 16.96 -0.60 13.13
C SER A 75 17.45 0.36 12.03
N PRO A 76 16.84 0.41 10.82
CA PRO A 76 17.30 1.27 9.74
C PRO A 76 17.31 2.74 10.19
N THR A 77 18.42 3.44 9.95
CA THR A 77 18.57 4.85 10.31
C THR A 77 18.05 5.73 9.17
N PHE A 78 16.80 6.17 9.28
CA PHE A 78 16.19 7.08 8.31
C PHE A 78 16.73 8.49 8.44
N THR A 79 16.87 9.20 7.31
CA THR A 79 17.26 10.61 7.28
C THR A 79 16.08 11.52 7.63
N ILE A 80 16.37 12.76 8.05
CA ILE A 80 15.34 13.77 8.32
C ILE A 80 14.50 14.04 7.06
N ASP A 81 15.14 14.08 5.88
CA ASP A 81 14.47 14.32 4.60
C ASP A 81 13.49 13.19 4.24
N GLU A 82 13.87 11.93 4.44
CA GLU A 82 12.98 10.76 4.28
C GLU A 82 11.79 10.80 5.24
N ILE A 83 12.03 11.10 6.52
CA ILE A 83 10.98 11.22 7.55
C ILE A 83 10.01 12.37 7.21
N THR A 84 10.52 13.50 6.72
CA THR A 84 9.73 14.64 6.28
C THR A 84 8.94 14.32 4.99
N ALA A 85 9.52 13.61 4.03
CA ALA A 85 8.84 13.20 2.79
C ALA A 85 7.69 12.22 3.09
N ALA A 86 7.94 11.22 3.94
CA ALA A 86 6.93 10.28 4.41
C ALA A 86 5.76 10.99 5.12
N TYR A 87 6.06 11.90 6.07
CA TYR A 87 5.01 12.66 6.76
C TYR A 87 4.20 13.54 5.80
N ARG A 88 4.86 14.28 4.89
CA ARG A 88 4.16 15.13 3.91
C ARG A 88 3.19 14.30 3.07
N THR A 89 3.66 13.19 2.50
CA THR A 89 2.87 12.32 1.63
C THR A 89 1.70 11.68 2.38
N LEU A 90 1.93 11.07 3.55
CA LEU A 90 0.86 10.41 4.30
C LEU A 90 -0.12 11.39 4.97
N SER A 91 0.26 12.67 5.16
CA SER A 91 -0.60 13.70 5.79
C SER A 91 -1.64 14.32 4.85
N ASP A 92 -1.42 14.22 3.54
CA ASP A 92 -2.36 14.65 2.51
C ASP A 92 -3.17 13.45 1.99
N PRO A 93 -4.52 13.48 2.03
CA PRO A 93 -5.32 12.33 1.60
C PRO A 93 -5.12 11.93 0.13
N GLY A 94 -4.86 12.88 -0.77
CA GLY A 94 -4.67 12.62 -2.19
C GLY A 94 -3.29 12.01 -2.48
N LEU A 95 -2.24 12.61 -1.93
CA LEU A 95 -0.88 12.07 -2.05
C LEU A 95 -0.74 10.71 -1.37
N ARG A 96 -1.42 10.49 -0.23
CA ARG A 96 -1.50 9.19 0.41
C ARG A 96 -2.19 8.15 -0.48
N ALA A 97 -3.36 8.47 -1.04
CA ALA A 97 -4.09 7.54 -1.89
C ALA A 97 -3.29 7.12 -3.13
N GLU A 98 -2.57 8.07 -3.75
CA GLU A 98 -1.69 7.80 -4.89
C GLU A 98 -0.45 6.97 -4.48
N TYR A 99 0.19 7.29 -3.35
CA TYR A 99 1.31 6.50 -2.84
C TYR A 99 0.89 5.08 -2.48
N ASP A 100 -0.25 4.91 -1.82
CA ASP A 100 -0.83 3.60 -1.48
C ASP A 100 -1.15 2.78 -2.75
N ARG A 101 -1.58 3.43 -3.84
CA ARG A 101 -1.82 2.80 -5.16
C ARG A 101 -0.53 2.28 -5.78
N VAL A 102 0.54 3.08 -5.76
CA VAL A 102 1.87 2.66 -6.24
C VAL A 102 2.40 1.50 -5.40
N LEU A 103 2.35 1.60 -4.07
CA LEU A 103 2.88 0.58 -3.16
C LEU A 103 2.13 -0.76 -3.28
N ARG A 104 0.80 -0.73 -3.47
CA ARG A 104 0.00 -1.92 -3.79
C ARG A 104 0.44 -2.57 -5.11
N LEU A 105 0.70 -1.78 -6.15
CA LEU A 105 1.15 -2.29 -7.45
C LEU A 105 2.55 -2.91 -7.37
N GLU A 106 3.49 -2.28 -6.65
CA GLU A 106 4.84 -2.82 -6.42
C GLU A 106 4.78 -4.19 -5.70
N ARG A 107 3.95 -4.34 -4.67
CA ARG A 107 3.76 -5.63 -3.98
C ARG A 107 3.17 -6.73 -4.89
N VAL A 108 2.24 -6.39 -5.78
CA VAL A 108 1.68 -7.34 -6.76
C VAL A 108 2.70 -7.74 -7.82
N THR A 109 3.54 -6.80 -8.30
CA THR A 109 4.57 -7.07 -9.31
C THR A 109 5.76 -7.85 -8.74
N ALA A 110 6.17 -7.59 -7.49
CA ALA A 110 7.19 -8.36 -6.78
C ALA A 110 6.82 -9.85 -6.62
N GLY A 111 5.52 -10.19 -6.65
CA GLY A 111 5.02 -11.57 -6.64
C GLY A 111 4.93 -12.25 -8.02
N LYS A 112 5.15 -11.54 -9.13
CA LYS A 112 5.02 -12.08 -10.49
C LYS A 112 6.34 -12.09 -11.24
N GLY A 113 6.98 -13.26 -11.26
CA GLY A 113 8.08 -13.56 -12.18
C GLY A 113 7.67 -13.36 -13.64
N GLU A 114 8.59 -12.81 -14.41
CA GLU A 114 8.43 -12.34 -15.79
C GLU A 114 7.91 -13.43 -16.77
N LYS A 115 6.76 -13.17 -17.43
CA LYS A 115 6.42 -13.72 -18.77
C LYS A 115 5.13 -13.18 -19.41
N SER A 116 5.27 -12.86 -20.70
CA SER A 116 4.23 -12.78 -21.77
C SER A 116 3.28 -11.58 -21.80
N GLY A 117 2.93 -11.11 -23.00
CA GLY A 117 2.14 -9.90 -23.25
C GLY A 117 1.68 -9.74 -24.71
N ALA A 118 1.36 -8.50 -25.11
CA ALA A 118 0.98 -8.05 -26.47
C ALA A 118 -0.46 -8.31 -26.99
N THR A 119 -1.40 -8.60 -26.10
CA THR A 119 -2.85 -8.27 -26.28
C THR A 119 -3.27 -7.33 -25.13
N ALA A 120 -4.57 -7.05 -24.94
CA ALA A 120 -5.04 -6.49 -23.67
C ALA A 120 -4.89 -7.54 -22.56
N PHE A 121 -3.69 -7.66 -21.98
CA PHE A 121 -3.40 -8.60 -20.90
C PHE A 121 -4.08 -8.11 -19.62
N HIS A 122 -5.37 -8.41 -19.50
CA HIS A 122 -6.14 -8.41 -18.26
C HIS A 122 -5.43 -9.34 -17.28
N THR A 123 -4.50 -8.77 -16.51
CA THR A 123 -3.39 -9.51 -15.89
C THR A 123 -3.90 -10.31 -14.70
N GLY A 124 -4.31 -11.55 -14.96
CA GLY A 124 -5.10 -12.33 -14.00
C GLY A 124 -6.53 -11.81 -13.90
N LEU A 125 -7.19 -11.71 -15.06
CA LEU A 125 -8.65 -11.64 -15.19
C LEU A 125 -9.28 -12.76 -14.35
N GLU A 126 -10.15 -12.38 -13.42
CA GLU A 126 -10.98 -13.30 -12.66
C GLU A 126 -12.41 -13.26 -13.23
N VAL A 127 -13.10 -14.39 -13.29
CA VAL A 127 -14.51 -14.45 -13.73
C VAL A 127 -15.33 -14.90 -12.53
N VAL A 128 -16.39 -14.16 -12.23
CA VAL A 128 -17.31 -14.38 -11.10
C VAL A 128 -18.74 -14.11 -11.54
N ASP A 129 -19.71 -14.67 -10.83
CA ASP A 129 -21.12 -14.37 -11.03
C ASP A 129 -21.54 -13.16 -10.16
N LEU A 130 -22.60 -12.44 -10.53
CA LEU A 130 -23.03 -11.24 -9.78
C LEU A 130 -23.42 -11.56 -8.32
N GLU A 131 -23.88 -12.79 -8.06
CA GLU A 131 -24.21 -13.29 -6.71
C GLU A 131 -22.99 -13.49 -5.80
N ASP A 132 -21.76 -13.57 -6.35
CA ASP A 132 -20.52 -13.63 -5.57
C ASP A 132 -20.07 -12.26 -5.02
N LEU A 133 -20.72 -11.16 -5.46
CA LEU A 133 -20.39 -9.80 -5.04
C LEU A 133 -21.26 -9.36 -3.86
N VAL A 134 -20.67 -8.55 -2.98
CA VAL A 134 -21.41 -7.91 -1.90
C VAL A 134 -22.25 -6.78 -2.50
N CYS A 135 -23.57 -6.85 -2.32
CA CYS A 135 -24.51 -5.82 -2.74
C CYS A 135 -24.82 -4.88 -1.58
N GLU A 136 -24.69 -3.56 -1.79
CA GLU A 136 -25.12 -2.52 -0.86
C GLU A 136 -25.90 -1.42 -1.57
N GLU A 137 -26.89 -0.87 -0.87
CA GLU A 137 -27.71 0.26 -1.32
C GLU A 137 -26.97 1.58 -1.04
N THR A 138 -26.71 2.37 -2.09
CA THR A 138 -25.94 3.61 -1.96
C THR A 138 -26.84 4.73 -1.44
N GLY A 139 -26.78 5.02 -0.13
CA GLY A 139 -27.75 5.84 0.62
C GLY A 139 -27.89 7.34 0.27
N ASP A 140 -27.42 7.78 -0.90
CA ASP A 140 -27.43 9.18 -1.35
C ASP A 140 -28.53 9.48 -2.39
N ALA A 141 -29.11 8.44 -3.02
CA ALA A 141 -30.28 8.54 -3.90
C ALA A 141 -31.06 7.21 -3.89
N GLU A 142 -32.40 7.30 -3.84
CA GLU A 142 -33.30 6.15 -3.84
C GLU A 142 -33.03 5.22 -5.04
N GLY A 143 -32.68 3.95 -4.79
CA GLY A 143 -32.59 2.93 -5.84
C GLY A 143 -31.33 2.94 -6.71
N LEU A 144 -30.15 3.16 -6.14
CA LEU A 144 -28.86 2.87 -6.81
C LEU A 144 -28.11 1.76 -6.07
N LEU A 145 -28.28 0.53 -6.53
CA LEU A 145 -27.54 -0.63 -6.02
C LEU A 145 -26.09 -0.61 -6.53
N CYS A 146 -25.17 -1.01 -5.64
CA CYS A 146 -23.78 -1.22 -6.00
C CYS A 146 -23.32 -2.62 -5.57
N TRP A 147 -22.60 -3.30 -6.45
CA TRP A 147 -22.00 -4.60 -6.19
C TRP A 147 -20.48 -4.44 -6.14
N TYR A 148 -19.85 -4.97 -5.09
CA TYR A 148 -18.41 -4.83 -4.90
C TYR A 148 -17.74 -6.09 -4.39
N ARG A 149 -16.43 -6.17 -4.60
CA ARG A 149 -15.58 -7.26 -4.11
C ARG A 149 -14.16 -6.79 -3.84
N GLY A 150 -13.60 -7.33 -2.77
CA GLY A 150 -12.21 -7.09 -2.39
C GLY A 150 -11.23 -7.60 -3.44
N CYS A 151 -10.33 -6.74 -3.89
CA CYS A 151 -9.24 -7.12 -4.78
C CYS A 151 -8.03 -7.61 -3.97
N ARG A 152 -7.31 -8.62 -4.49
CA ARG A 152 -6.05 -9.14 -3.89
C ARG A 152 -4.91 -8.12 -3.73
N CYS A 153 -5.06 -6.88 -4.22
CA CYS A 153 -4.17 -5.79 -3.86
C CYS A 153 -4.46 -5.18 -2.47
N GLY A 154 -5.53 -5.62 -1.78
CA GLY A 154 -5.93 -5.16 -0.46
C GLY A 154 -6.85 -3.93 -0.46
N ASP A 155 -7.62 -3.76 -1.54
CA ASP A 155 -8.67 -2.75 -1.67
C ASP A 155 -10.03 -3.47 -1.55
N GLU A 156 -10.81 -3.20 -0.50
CA GLU A 156 -12.03 -3.94 -0.15
C GLU A 156 -13.19 -3.68 -1.13
N MET A 157 -13.23 -2.49 -1.74
CA MET A 157 -14.11 -2.16 -2.87
C MET A 157 -13.29 -2.02 -4.16
N GLY A 158 -12.22 -2.81 -4.26
CA GLY A 158 -11.27 -2.74 -5.38
C GLY A 158 -11.98 -2.99 -6.71
N PHE A 159 -12.86 -3.97 -6.77
CA PHE A 159 -13.81 -4.15 -7.87
C PHE A 159 -15.19 -3.64 -7.41
N MET A 160 -15.80 -2.76 -8.20
CA MET A 160 -17.10 -2.15 -7.92
C MET A 160 -17.83 -1.89 -9.23
N VAL A 161 -19.11 -2.24 -9.31
CA VAL A 161 -20.02 -2.00 -10.44
C VAL A 161 -21.33 -1.42 -9.90
N THR A 162 -21.94 -0.49 -10.64
CA THR A 162 -23.26 0.07 -10.30
C THR A 162 -24.35 -0.53 -11.17
N GLU A 163 -25.60 -0.44 -10.72
CA GLU A 163 -26.79 -0.86 -11.48
C GLU A 163 -26.79 -0.26 -12.89
N LEU A 164 -26.52 1.04 -12.99
CA LEU A 164 -26.38 1.78 -14.25
C LEU A 164 -25.25 1.24 -15.16
N ASP A 165 -24.25 0.53 -14.64
CA ASP A 165 -23.22 -0.13 -15.46
C ASP A 165 -23.67 -1.52 -15.93
N LEU A 166 -24.47 -2.24 -15.14
CA LEU A 166 -25.11 -3.50 -15.55
C LEU A 166 -26.18 -3.25 -16.62
N GLU A 167 -27.02 -2.22 -16.47
CA GLU A 167 -28.04 -1.82 -17.45
C GLU A 167 -27.44 -1.53 -18.84
N LYS A 168 -26.26 -0.91 -18.91
CA LYS A 168 -25.57 -0.60 -20.19
C LYS A 168 -25.09 -1.85 -20.91
N GLU A 169 -24.61 -2.84 -20.16
CA GLU A 169 -24.04 -4.08 -20.69
C GLU A 169 -25.07 -5.24 -20.65
N ALA A 170 -26.35 -4.92 -20.41
CA ALA A 170 -27.44 -5.89 -20.25
C ALA A 170 -27.64 -6.78 -21.48
N GLU A 171 -27.42 -6.26 -22.69
CA GLU A 171 -27.47 -7.05 -23.94
C GLU A 171 -26.36 -8.11 -24.03
N HIS A 172 -25.28 -7.96 -23.24
CA HIS A 172 -24.14 -8.86 -23.22
C HIS A 172 -24.19 -9.88 -22.07
N GLY A 173 -24.88 -9.57 -20.96
CA GLY A 173 -24.91 -10.41 -19.76
C GLY A 173 -23.53 -10.57 -19.08
N GLU A 174 -22.57 -9.74 -19.45
CA GLU A 174 -21.24 -9.70 -18.85
C GLU A 174 -20.68 -8.28 -18.85
N VAL A 175 -20.00 -7.90 -17.76
CA VAL A 175 -19.30 -6.61 -17.64
C VAL A 175 -17.87 -6.84 -17.16
N VAL A 176 -16.91 -6.11 -17.73
CA VAL A 176 -15.48 -6.24 -17.39
C VAL A 176 -14.99 -4.97 -16.72
N ILE A 177 -14.69 -5.06 -15.42
CA ILE A 177 -14.26 -3.93 -14.59
C ILE A 177 -12.80 -4.05 -14.16
N GLY A 178 -12.12 -2.91 -14.09
CA GLY A 178 -10.77 -2.78 -13.57
C GLY A 178 -10.76 -2.50 -12.06
N CYS A 179 -9.74 -3.00 -11.35
CA CYS A 179 -9.58 -2.71 -9.94
C CYS A 179 -9.18 -1.23 -9.71
N ARG A 180 -9.92 -0.49 -8.89
CA ARG A 180 -9.64 0.91 -8.52
C ARG A 180 -8.22 1.11 -7.96
N GLY A 181 -7.75 0.16 -7.15
CA GLY A 181 -6.44 0.18 -6.50
C GLY A 181 -5.23 -0.40 -7.27
N CYS A 182 -5.38 -1.02 -8.45
CA CYS A 182 -4.26 -1.65 -9.18
C CYS A 182 -4.57 -1.92 -10.69
N SER A 183 -3.80 -2.78 -11.37
CA SER A 183 -3.98 -3.13 -12.80
C SER A 183 -4.67 -4.49 -13.03
N LEU A 184 -5.40 -4.98 -12.03
CA LEU A 184 -6.16 -6.23 -12.11
C LEU A 184 -7.56 -5.98 -12.70
N TRP A 185 -8.15 -7.02 -13.26
CA TRP A 185 -9.44 -6.96 -13.98
C TRP A 185 -10.32 -8.12 -13.53
N MET A 186 -11.63 -7.91 -13.53
CA MET A 186 -12.63 -8.92 -13.20
C MET A 186 -13.76 -8.84 -14.22
N LYS A 187 -14.18 -10.00 -14.73
CA LYS A 187 -15.42 -10.16 -15.51
C LYS A 187 -16.51 -10.61 -14.55
N ILE A 188 -17.63 -9.93 -14.56
CA ILE A 188 -18.83 -10.28 -13.81
C ILE A 188 -19.85 -10.79 -14.83
N LEU A 189 -20.36 -11.99 -14.63
CA LEU A 189 -21.47 -12.55 -15.39
C LEU A 189 -22.78 -12.24 -14.66
N PHE A 190 -23.81 -11.86 -15.40
CA PHE A 190 -25.13 -11.56 -14.84
C PHE A 190 -26.23 -11.88 -15.83
N ALA A 191 -27.38 -12.34 -15.31
CA ALA A 191 -28.61 -12.45 -16.08
C ALA A 191 -29.53 -11.29 -15.65
N MET A 192 -30.20 -10.67 -16.62
CA MET A 192 -31.36 -9.84 -16.29
C MET A 192 -32.51 -10.79 -15.94
N GLU A 193 -33.03 -10.68 -14.72
CA GLU A 193 -34.27 -11.35 -14.37
C GLU A 193 -35.41 -10.60 -15.09
N GLU A 194 -35.78 -11.08 -16.28
CA GLU A 194 -36.98 -10.61 -16.98
C GLU A 194 -38.17 -10.83 -16.06
N GLY A 195 -38.72 -9.75 -15.51
CA GLY A 195 -39.87 -9.80 -14.63
C GLY A 195 -41.08 -10.38 -15.36
N ASP A 196 -41.39 -11.65 -15.06
CA ASP A 196 -42.66 -12.28 -15.42
C ASP A 196 -43.81 -11.44 -14.80
N GLY A 197 -44.78 -11.06 -15.63
CA GLY A 197 -45.65 -9.88 -15.42
C GLY A 197 -46.96 -10.10 -14.66
#